data_AF-A0A938CHN5-F1
#
_entry.id   AF-A0A938CHN5-F1
#
_cell.length_a   1.000
_cell.length_b   1.000
_cell.length_c   1.000
_cell.angle_alpha   90.00
_cell.angle_beta   90.00
_cell.angle_gamma   90.00
#
_symmetry.space_group_name_H-M   'P 1'
#
loop_
_entity.id
_entity.type
_entity.pdbx_description
1 polymer ?
#
loop_
_entity_poly.entity_id
_entity_poly.type
_entity_poly.pdbx_seq_one_letter_code
_entity_poly.pdbx_strand_id
1 'polypeptide(L)'
;MNDVAPWSVKGVDPECREAAKVAARKAGMTLGAWLNRAIMLQAASELAGDTLRRQNEPSANRLPALPTEKIVQALEALAREVREENRRLAEQNRKLTEDTLAPVARGLSDLGKDLEGMRSISAQFTAAQEAALKLKELGDVGGRIGVAESKADRATLAVPPLERALSRLSERLDRLDEPAPGRERRRGLFARLLGL
;
A
#
# COMPACT_ATOMS: atom_id res chain seq x y z
N MET A 1 -38.57 28.58 10.55
CA MET A 1 -38.78 27.24 11.14
C MET A 1 -40.26 26.97 11.04
N ASN A 2 -40.68 26.06 10.16
CA ASN A 2 -42.11 25.77 9.97
C ASN A 2 -42.62 24.98 11.17
N ASP A 3 -43.35 25.67 12.03
CA ASP A 3 -43.99 25.13 13.23
C ASP A 3 -45.28 24.38 12.80
N VAL A 4 -45.09 23.22 12.18
CA VAL A 4 -46.21 22.32 11.82
C VAL A 4 -46.52 21.50 13.06
N ALA A 5 -47.65 21.80 13.68
CA ALA A 5 -48.14 21.03 14.82
C ALA A 5 -48.24 19.53 14.43
N PRO A 6 -47.77 18.62 15.30
CA PRO A 6 -47.83 17.19 15.03
C PRO A 6 -49.29 16.73 14.98
N TRP A 7 -49.70 16.20 13.83
CA TRP A 7 -51.00 15.56 13.66
C TRP A 7 -50.92 14.12 14.20
N SER A 8 -52.02 13.65 14.81
CA SER A 8 -52.13 12.28 15.33
C SER A 8 -53.18 11.51 14.55
N VAL A 9 -52.82 10.33 14.04
CA VAL A 9 -53.72 9.46 13.27
C VAL A 9 -54.32 8.41 14.20
N LYS A 10 -55.63 8.47 14.39
CA LYS A 10 -56.39 7.48 15.18
C LYS A 10 -56.73 6.27 14.30
N GLY A 11 -56.62 5.06 14.85
CA GLY A 11 -57.08 3.84 14.18
C GLY A 11 -56.04 3.08 13.36
N VAL A 12 -54.75 3.46 13.40
CA VAL A 12 -53.70 2.63 12.78
C VAL A 12 -53.45 1.39 13.65
N ASP A 13 -53.70 0.20 13.09
CA ASP A 13 -53.50 -1.08 13.76
C ASP A 13 -52.06 -1.27 14.24
N PRO A 14 -51.83 -1.99 15.36
CA PRO A 14 -50.48 -2.26 15.86
C PRO A 14 -49.58 -2.91 14.80
N GLU A 15 -50.11 -3.86 14.03
CA GLU A 15 -49.37 -4.55 12.97
C GLU A 15 -48.95 -3.61 11.85
N CYS A 16 -49.83 -2.70 11.43
CA CYS A 16 -49.54 -1.68 10.42
C CYS A 16 -48.43 -0.71 10.90
N ARG A 17 -48.42 -0.36 12.19
CA ARG A 17 -47.35 0.48 12.77
C ARG A 17 -46.01 -0.23 12.72
N GLU A 18 -45.96 -1.51 13.06
CA GLU A 18 -44.73 -2.30 13.01
C GLU A 18 -44.26 -2.51 11.57
N ALA A 19 -45.15 -2.80 10.64
CA ALA A 19 -44.83 -2.89 9.21
C ALA A 19 -44.23 -1.59 8.67
N ALA A 20 -44.81 -0.44 9.03
CA ALA A 20 -44.29 0.87 8.65
C ALA A 20 -42.90 1.14 9.24
N LYS A 21 -42.67 0.81 10.51
CA LYS A 21 -41.35 0.94 11.15
C LYS A 21 -40.30 0.05 10.47
N VAL A 22 -40.64 -1.20 10.17
CA VAL A 22 -39.74 -2.14 9.50
C VAL A 22 -39.41 -1.64 8.09
N ALA A 23 -40.41 -1.16 7.34
CA ALA A 23 -40.21 -0.64 5.99
C ALA A 23 -39.35 0.65 5.98
N ALA A 24 -39.57 1.56 6.94
CA ALA A 24 -38.74 2.75 7.11
C ALA A 24 -37.27 2.39 7.43
N ARG A 25 -37.06 1.43 8.34
CA ARG A 25 -35.72 0.93 8.70
C ARG A 25 -35.03 0.27 7.50
N LYS A 26 -35.75 -0.57 6.74
CA LYS A 26 -35.23 -1.19 5.50
C LYS A 26 -34.83 -0.15 4.46
N ALA A 27 -35.57 0.94 4.37
CA ALA A 27 -35.30 2.03 3.44
C ALA A 27 -34.26 3.04 3.97
N GLY A 28 -33.69 2.84 5.16
CA GLY A 28 -32.67 3.72 5.73
C GLY A 28 -33.15 5.14 6.06
N MET A 29 -34.45 5.33 6.31
CA MET A 29 -35.06 6.65 6.51
C MET A 29 -35.94 6.70 7.77
N THR A 30 -36.30 7.91 8.20
CA THR A 30 -37.19 8.10 9.36
C THR A 30 -38.62 7.67 9.03
N LEU A 31 -39.38 7.26 10.05
CA LEU A 31 -40.78 6.83 9.88
C LEU A 31 -41.64 7.90 9.18
N GLY A 32 -41.46 9.17 9.53
CA GLY A 32 -42.18 10.28 8.91
C GLY A 32 -41.82 10.49 7.43
N ALA A 33 -40.53 10.42 7.08
CA ALA A 33 -40.09 10.52 5.69
C ALA A 33 -40.60 9.35 4.84
N TRP A 34 -40.58 8.14 5.41
CA TRP A 34 -41.14 6.95 4.76
C TRP A 34 -42.65 7.08 4.54
N LEU A 35 -43.40 7.54 5.56
CA LEU A 35 -44.85 7.70 5.47
C LEU A 35 -45.24 8.75 4.42
N ASN A 36 -44.54 9.89 4.39
CA ASN A 36 -44.75 10.92 3.36
C ASN A 36 -44.55 10.33 1.96
N ARG A 37 -43.48 9.55 1.75
CA ARG A 37 -43.22 8.88 0.46
C ARG A 37 -44.30 7.86 0.13
N ALA A 38 -44.72 7.03 1.09
CA ALA A 38 -45.72 6.00 0.88
C ALA A 38 -47.08 6.61 0.51
N ILE A 39 -47.51 7.67 1.20
CA ILE A 39 -48.76 8.39 0.91
C ILE A 39 -48.72 8.99 -0.50
N MET A 40 -47.62 9.65 -0.87
CA MET A 40 -47.48 10.26 -2.19
C MET A 40 -47.49 9.24 -3.32
N LEU A 41 -46.83 8.10 -3.14
CA LEU A 41 -46.84 7.00 -4.12
C LEU A 41 -48.24 6.41 -4.30
N GLN A 42 -48.95 6.19 -3.20
CA GLN A 42 -50.31 5.66 -3.24
C GLN A 42 -51.28 6.66 -3.88
N ALA A 43 -51.21 7.94 -3.49
CA ALA A 43 -52.03 9.00 -4.09
C ALA A 43 -51.78 9.13 -5.59
N ALA A 44 -50.52 9.09 -6.04
CA ALA A 44 -50.18 9.13 -7.45
C ALA A 44 -50.74 7.92 -8.21
N SER A 45 -50.69 6.73 -7.62
CA SER A 45 -51.26 5.51 -8.20
C SER A 45 -52.80 5.58 -8.30
N GLU A 46 -53.47 6.11 -7.28
CA GLU A 46 -54.93 6.26 -7.28
C GLU A 46 -55.40 7.34 -8.25
N LEU A 47 -54.68 8.46 -8.36
CA LEU A 47 -54.93 9.50 -9.36
C LEU A 47 -54.70 8.97 -10.78
N ALA A 48 -53.66 8.18 -11.00
CA ALA A 48 -53.43 7.50 -12.28
C ALA A 48 -54.56 6.49 -12.59
N GLY A 49 -55.02 5.74 -11.59
CA GLY A 49 -56.16 4.83 -11.73
C GLY A 49 -57.49 5.54 -12.01
N ASP A 50 -57.79 6.64 -11.32
CA ASP A 50 -59.03 7.41 -11.51
C ASP A 50 -59.02 8.16 -12.84
N THR A 51 -57.87 8.67 -13.29
CA THR A 51 -57.75 9.26 -14.63
C THR A 51 -57.95 8.22 -15.73
N LEU A 52 -57.37 7.02 -15.61
CA LEU A 52 -57.61 5.92 -16.55
C LEU A 52 -59.05 5.41 -16.51
N ARG A 53 -59.69 5.39 -15.33
CA ARG A 53 -61.09 4.98 -15.16
C ARG A 53 -62.08 6.00 -15.69
N ARG A 54 -61.86 7.30 -15.44
CA ARG A 54 -62.66 8.39 -16.05
C ARG A 54 -62.51 8.48 -17.56
N GLN A 55 -61.34 8.14 -18.10
CA GLN A 55 -61.13 8.04 -19.56
C GLN A 55 -61.93 6.90 -20.19
N ASN A 56 -62.31 5.87 -19.42
CA ASN A 56 -63.09 4.72 -19.88
C ASN A 56 -64.60 4.82 -19.60
N GLU A 57 -65.07 5.84 -18.87
CA GLU A 57 -66.51 6.11 -18.80
C GLU A 57 -66.98 6.75 -20.12
N PRO A 58 -68.04 6.23 -20.78
CA PRO A 58 -68.60 6.85 -21.97
C PRO A 58 -69.29 8.16 -21.59
N SER A 59 -68.50 9.22 -21.44
CA SER A 59 -68.99 10.56 -21.19
C SER A 59 -69.79 11.00 -22.41
N ALA A 60 -71.10 11.18 -22.22
CA ALA A 60 -72.03 11.73 -23.21
C ALA A 60 -71.74 13.21 -23.60
N ASN A 61 -70.56 13.74 -23.23
CA ASN A 61 -70.11 15.07 -23.58
C ASN A 61 -68.92 14.95 -24.54
N ARG A 62 -69.22 14.86 -25.84
CA ARG A 62 -68.21 14.85 -26.91
C ARG A 62 -67.41 16.16 -26.83
N LEU A 63 -66.15 16.07 -26.41
CA LEU A 63 -65.16 17.09 -26.75
C LEU A 63 -65.14 17.24 -28.29
N PRO A 64 -64.98 18.45 -28.83
CA PRO A 64 -64.77 18.61 -30.26
C PRO A 64 -63.57 17.75 -30.66
N ALA A 65 -63.75 16.89 -31.66
CA ALA A 65 -62.65 16.10 -32.20
C ALA A 65 -61.55 17.07 -32.62
N LEU A 66 -60.46 17.11 -31.84
CA LEU A 66 -59.30 17.90 -32.20
C LEU A 66 -58.80 17.31 -33.53
N PRO A 67 -58.65 18.11 -34.60
CA PRO A 67 -58.18 17.59 -35.86
C PRO A 67 -56.82 16.93 -35.66
N THR A 68 -56.64 15.76 -36.25
CA THR A 68 -55.44 14.92 -36.11
C THR A 68 -54.15 15.72 -36.38
N GLU A 69 -54.20 16.71 -37.27
CA GLU A 69 -53.12 17.65 -37.55
C GLU A 69 -52.63 18.41 -36.30
N LYS A 70 -53.53 18.83 -35.40
CA LYS A 70 -53.13 19.53 -34.16
C LYS A 70 -52.43 18.60 -33.18
N ILE A 71 -52.84 17.33 -33.15
CA ILE A 71 -52.20 16.30 -32.31
C ILE A 71 -50.80 16.00 -32.84
N VAL A 72 -50.64 15.85 -34.16
CA VAL A 72 -49.34 15.65 -34.80
C VAL A 72 -48.42 16.86 -34.56
N GLN A 73 -48.92 18.09 -34.71
CA GLN A 73 -48.14 19.30 -34.42
C GLN A 73 -47.73 19.39 -32.94
N ALA A 74 -48.59 19.02 -32.01
CA ALA A 74 -48.28 18.98 -30.58
C ALA A 74 -47.21 17.92 -30.26
N LEU A 75 -47.29 16.73 -30.88
CA LEU A 75 -46.28 15.67 -30.76
C LEU A 75 -44.93 16.12 -31.33
N GLU A 76 -44.90 16.80 -32.48
CA GLU A 76 -43.67 17.33 -33.07
C GLU A 76 -43.07 18.46 -32.22
N ALA A 77 -43.91 19.32 -31.64
CA ALA A 77 -43.47 20.35 -30.70
C ALA A 77 -42.85 19.73 -29.44
N LEU A 78 -43.55 18.76 -28.82
CA LEU A 78 -43.06 18.06 -27.64
C LEU A 78 -41.78 17.26 -27.94
N ALA A 79 -41.70 16.59 -29.09
CA ALA A 79 -40.50 15.87 -29.50
C ALA A 79 -39.31 16.80 -29.73
N ARG A 80 -39.53 18.02 -30.23
CA ARG A 80 -38.49 19.05 -30.31
C ARG A 80 -38.06 19.51 -28.91
N GLU A 81 -39.01 19.76 -28.03
CA GLU A 81 -38.74 20.22 -26.67
C GLU A 81 -37.95 19.19 -25.86
N VAL A 82 -38.34 17.91 -25.90
CA VAL A 82 -37.61 16.82 -25.24
C VAL A 82 -36.18 16.68 -25.78
N ARG A 83 -35.97 16.87 -27.10
CA ARG A 83 -34.62 16.84 -27.67
C ARG A 83 -33.76 18.02 -27.20
N GLU A 84 -34.34 19.22 -27.14
CA GLU A 84 -33.65 20.41 -26.63
C GLU A 84 -33.34 20.28 -25.13
N GLU A 85 -34.27 19.76 -24.33
CA GLU A 85 -34.06 19.52 -22.91
C GLU A 85 -32.96 18.47 -22.68
N ASN A 86 -32.97 17.37 -23.42
CA ASN A 86 -31.89 16.38 -23.38
C ASN A 86 -30.53 16.99 -23.77
N ARG A 87 -30.50 17.87 -24.78
CA ARG A 87 -29.28 18.57 -25.19
C ARG A 87 -28.77 19.50 -24.10
N ARG A 88 -29.66 20.22 -23.41
CA ARG A 88 -29.33 21.06 -22.26
C ARG A 88 -28.79 20.24 -21.10
N LEU A 89 -29.44 19.12 -20.76
CA LEU A 89 -29.00 18.22 -19.71
C LEU A 89 -27.63 17.61 -20.02
N ALA A 90 -27.38 17.23 -21.28
CA ALA A 90 -26.07 16.74 -21.72
C ALA A 90 -24.98 17.80 -21.55
N GLU A 91 -25.25 19.05 -21.91
CA GLU A 91 -24.29 20.16 -21.73
C GLU A 91 -24.06 20.48 -20.25
N GLN A 92 -25.10 20.43 -19.41
CA GLN A 92 -24.96 20.60 -17.96
C GLN A 92 -24.12 19.48 -17.34
N ASN A 93 -24.38 18.22 -17.69
CA ASN A 93 -23.58 17.09 -17.22
C ASN A 93 -22.13 17.19 -17.69
N ARG A 94 -21.90 17.64 -18.92
CA ARG A 94 -20.54 17.88 -19.46
C ARG A 94 -19.81 18.93 -18.63
N LYS A 95 -20.45 20.08 -18.36
CA LYS A 95 -19.86 21.14 -17.53
C LYS A 95 -19.58 20.67 -16.10
N LEU A 96 -20.54 20.01 -15.45
CA LEU A 96 -20.33 19.46 -14.11
C LEU A 96 -19.18 18.45 -14.08
N THR A 97 -19.07 17.60 -15.09
CA THR A 97 -17.96 16.64 -15.25
C THR A 97 -16.62 17.37 -15.41
N GLU A 98 -16.58 18.41 -16.24
CA GLU A 98 -15.37 19.20 -16.48
C GLU A 98 -14.93 19.96 -15.23
N ASP A 99 -15.87 20.55 -14.49
CA ASP A 99 -15.60 21.30 -13.27
C ASP A 99 -15.21 20.40 -12.08
N THR A 100 -15.80 19.20 -11.98
CA THR A 100 -15.62 18.33 -10.81
C THR A 100 -14.65 17.17 -11.05
N LEU A 101 -14.77 16.46 -12.17
CA LEU A 101 -14.00 15.25 -12.44
C LEU A 101 -12.63 15.56 -13.04
N ALA A 102 -12.49 16.62 -13.84
CA ALA A 102 -11.19 16.95 -14.44
C ALA A 102 -10.13 17.38 -13.41
N PRO A 103 -10.44 18.16 -12.35
CA PRO A 103 -9.48 18.44 -11.28
C PRO A 103 -9.13 17.19 -10.47
N VAL A 104 -10.11 16.33 -10.17
CA VAL A 104 -9.86 15.08 -9.44
C VAL A 104 -8.97 14.13 -10.24
N ALA A 105 -9.22 13.97 -11.54
CA ALA A 105 -8.38 13.15 -12.42
C ALA A 105 -6.94 13.68 -12.50
N ARG A 106 -6.76 15.01 -12.56
CA ARG A 106 -5.44 15.64 -12.50
C ARG A 106 -4.76 15.39 -11.15
N GLY A 107 -5.47 15.61 -10.04
CA GLY A 107 -4.94 15.35 -8.70
C GLY A 107 -4.52 13.90 -8.47
N LEU A 108 -5.29 12.93 -8.98
CA LEU A 108 -4.92 11.51 -8.91
C LEU A 108 -3.67 11.20 -9.75
N SER A 109 -3.54 11.81 -10.93
CA SER A 109 -2.36 11.66 -11.78
C SER A 109 -1.11 12.23 -11.10
N ASP A 110 -1.23 13.40 -10.48
CA ASP A 110 -0.12 14.04 -9.78
C ASP A 110 0.27 13.27 -8.51
N LEU A 111 -0.71 12.80 -7.72
CA LEU A 111 -0.45 11.92 -6.59
C LEU A 111 0.24 10.61 -7.01
N GLY A 112 -0.12 10.07 -8.18
CA GLY A 112 0.54 8.92 -8.77
C GLY A 112 2.04 9.17 -9.04
N LYS A 113 2.39 10.32 -9.62
CA LYS A 113 3.78 10.72 -9.85
C LYS A 113 4.54 10.92 -8.54
N ASP A 114 3.90 11.54 -7.55
CA ASP A 114 4.52 11.77 -6.23
C ASP A 114 4.81 10.44 -5.52
N LEU A 115 3.89 9.48 -5.58
CA LEU A 115 4.10 8.13 -5.04
C LEU A 115 5.22 7.37 -5.76
N GLU A 116 5.32 7.51 -7.08
CA GLU A 116 6.41 6.92 -7.84
C GLU A 116 7.76 7.56 -7.47
N GLY A 117 7.81 8.88 -7.30
CA GLY A 117 8.96 9.60 -6.77
C GLY A 117 9.35 9.10 -5.38
N MET A 118 8.38 8.97 -4.46
CA MET A 118 8.63 8.48 -3.10
C MET A 118 9.13 7.02 -3.09
N ARG A 119 8.59 6.16 -3.96
CA ARG A 119 9.06 4.78 -4.11
C ARG A 119 10.49 4.72 -4.63
N SER A 120 10.85 5.59 -5.58
CA SER A 120 12.22 5.71 -6.09
C SER A 120 13.20 6.15 -4.98
N ILE A 121 12.83 7.18 -4.19
CA ILE A 121 13.63 7.65 -3.05
C ILE A 121 13.81 6.52 -2.03
N SER A 122 12.74 5.78 -1.70
CA SER A 122 12.82 4.65 -0.77
C SER A 122 13.74 3.53 -1.29
N ALA A 123 13.69 3.23 -2.59
CA ALA A 123 14.58 2.26 -3.20
C ALA A 123 16.04 2.72 -3.15
N GLN A 124 16.31 3.99 -3.44
CA GLN A 124 17.65 4.59 -3.33
C GLN A 124 18.17 4.55 -1.90
N PHE A 125 17.32 4.87 -0.91
CA PHE A 125 17.70 4.81 0.50
C PHE A 125 18.06 3.39 0.93
N THR A 126 17.27 2.40 0.52
CA THR A 126 17.54 0.98 0.82
C THR A 126 18.86 0.53 0.19
N ALA A 127 19.10 0.89 -1.09
CA ALA A 127 20.36 0.59 -1.76
C ALA A 127 21.56 1.29 -1.11
N ALA A 128 21.39 2.54 -0.67
CA ALA A 128 22.43 3.29 0.04
C ALA A 128 22.75 2.66 1.41
N GLN A 129 21.74 2.17 2.13
CA GLN A 129 21.92 1.46 3.39
C GLN A 129 22.69 0.15 3.18
N GLU A 130 22.39 -0.60 2.13
CA GLU A 130 23.12 -1.82 1.77
C GLU A 130 24.58 -1.51 1.39
N ALA A 131 24.81 -0.47 0.61
CA ALA A 131 26.16 -0.02 0.26
C ALA A 131 26.96 0.39 1.50
N ALA A 132 26.33 1.06 2.47
CA ALA A 132 26.96 1.44 3.74
C ALA A 132 27.36 0.21 4.58
N LEU A 133 26.54 -0.84 4.60
CA LEU A 133 26.89 -2.10 5.26
C LEU A 133 28.10 -2.77 4.60
N LYS A 134 28.13 -2.84 3.26
CA LYS A 134 29.27 -3.39 2.51
C LYS A 134 30.56 -2.59 2.75
N LEU A 135 30.48 -1.26 2.80
CA LEU A 135 31.63 -0.41 3.12
C LEU A 135 32.16 -0.67 4.53
N LYS A 136 31.28 -0.89 5.51
CA LYS A 136 31.68 -1.24 6.87
C LYS A 136 32.41 -2.59 6.92
N GLU A 137 31.92 -3.59 6.19
CA GLU A 137 32.57 -4.90 6.08
C GLU A 137 33.96 -4.78 5.43
N LEU A 138 34.09 -4.02 4.34
CA LEU A 138 35.38 -3.75 3.69
C LEU A 138 36.35 -3.03 4.62
N GLY A 139 35.87 -2.08 5.43
CA GLY A 139 36.68 -1.40 6.45
C GLY A 139 37.21 -2.36 7.52
N ASP A 140 36.37 -3.30 8.00
CA ASP A 140 36.79 -4.31 8.97
C ASP A 140 37.84 -5.28 8.38
N VAL A 141 37.65 -5.71 7.12
CA VAL A 141 38.62 -6.52 6.39
C VAL A 141 39.94 -5.76 6.18
N GLY A 142 39.88 -4.49 5.79
CA GLY A 142 41.07 -3.63 5.65
C GLY A 142 41.82 -3.47 6.98
N GLY A 143 41.11 -3.31 8.09
CA GLY A 143 41.69 -3.29 9.43
C GLY A 143 42.41 -4.61 9.77
N ARG A 144 41.80 -5.76 9.47
CA ARG A 144 42.43 -7.08 9.68
C ARG A 144 43.67 -7.26 8.81
N ILE A 145 43.65 -6.83 7.56
CA ILE A 145 44.80 -6.87 6.65
C ILE A 145 45.93 -5.99 7.20
N GLY A 146 45.66 -4.76 7.62
CA GLY A 146 46.69 -3.87 8.18
C GLY A 146 47.34 -4.42 9.46
N VAL A 147 46.57 -5.09 10.33
CA VAL A 147 47.13 -5.80 11.50
C VAL A 147 47.99 -7.00 11.08
N ALA A 148 47.57 -7.74 10.06
CA ALA A 148 48.34 -8.86 9.52
C ALA A 148 49.64 -8.40 8.86
N GLU A 149 49.62 -7.32 8.09
CA GLU A 149 50.80 -6.67 7.50
C GLU A 149 51.76 -6.19 8.58
N SER A 150 51.26 -5.46 9.59
CA SER A 150 52.10 -5.01 10.72
C SER A 150 52.75 -6.17 11.47
N LYS A 151 52.04 -7.30 11.60
CA LYS A 151 52.58 -8.52 12.23
C LYS A 151 53.61 -9.21 11.33
N ALA A 152 53.38 -9.23 10.01
CA ALA A 152 54.31 -9.75 9.02
C ALA A 152 55.59 -8.92 8.97
N ASP A 153 55.51 -7.58 8.98
CA ASP A 153 56.67 -6.69 9.01
C ASP A 153 57.53 -6.91 10.25
N ARG A 154 56.89 -7.05 11.43
CA ARG A 154 57.59 -7.40 12.67
C ARG A 154 58.27 -8.76 12.59
N ALA A 155 57.63 -9.75 11.97
CA ALA A 155 58.22 -11.06 11.76
C ALA A 155 59.42 -10.98 10.82
N THR A 156 59.31 -10.24 9.70
CA THR A 156 60.41 -10.00 8.74
C THR A 156 61.60 -9.31 9.41
N LEU A 157 61.37 -8.30 10.25
CA LEU A 157 62.43 -7.64 11.02
C LEU A 157 63.09 -8.58 12.06
N ALA A 158 62.40 -9.63 12.50
CA ALA A 158 62.92 -10.63 13.44
C ALA A 158 63.70 -11.77 12.76
N VAL A 159 63.63 -11.92 11.43
CA VAL A 159 64.36 -12.96 10.67
C VAL A 159 65.88 -12.80 10.78
N PRO A 160 66.50 -11.62 10.53
CA PRO A 160 67.96 -11.51 10.51
C PRO A 160 68.65 -11.83 11.84
N PRO A 161 68.14 -11.42 13.03
CA PRO A 161 68.69 -11.87 14.31
C PRO A 161 68.60 -13.38 14.53
N LEU A 162 67.53 -14.03 14.05
CA LEU A 162 67.31 -15.46 14.17
C LEU A 162 68.28 -16.25 13.28
N GLU A 163 68.46 -15.81 12.03
CA GLU A 163 69.47 -16.37 11.12
C GLU A 163 70.86 -16.30 11.74
N ARG A 164 71.24 -15.14 12.31
CA ARG A 164 72.52 -15.00 13.04
C ARG A 164 72.63 -15.92 14.25
N ALA A 165 71.53 -16.22 14.94
CA ALA A 165 71.53 -17.17 16.06
C ALA A 165 71.69 -18.61 15.56
N LEU A 166 71.02 -18.98 14.48
CA LEU A 166 71.12 -20.29 13.84
C LEU A 166 72.51 -20.54 13.25
N SER A 167 73.09 -19.56 12.55
CA SER A 167 74.47 -19.67 12.05
C SER A 167 75.46 -19.90 13.19
N ARG A 168 75.30 -19.20 14.32
CA ARG A 168 76.14 -19.42 15.51
C ARG A 168 75.94 -20.80 16.15
N LEU A 169 74.71 -21.32 16.16
CA LEU A 169 74.43 -22.66 16.67
C LEU A 169 75.02 -23.72 15.74
N SER A 170 74.86 -23.57 14.43
CA SER A 170 75.43 -24.44 13.41
C SER A 170 76.95 -24.48 13.51
N GLU A 171 77.60 -23.32 13.61
CA GLU A 171 79.06 -23.26 13.78
C GLU A 171 79.52 -23.90 15.10
N ARG A 172 78.72 -23.81 16.16
CA ARG A 172 79.00 -24.50 17.43
C ARG A 172 78.82 -26.02 17.33
N LEU A 173 77.85 -26.48 16.53
CA LEU A 173 77.66 -27.91 16.27
C LEU A 173 78.80 -28.47 15.40
N ASP A 174 79.23 -27.75 14.37
CA ASP A 174 80.38 -28.13 13.55
C ASP A 174 81.67 -28.24 14.39
N ARG A 175 81.86 -27.34 15.36
CA ARG A 175 82.98 -27.42 16.33
C ARG A 175 82.87 -28.60 17.31
N LEU A 176 81.67 -29.16 17.51
CA LEU A 176 81.48 -30.36 18.33
C LEU A 176 81.62 -31.65 17.51
N ASP A 177 81.46 -31.56 16.19
CA ASP A 177 81.66 -32.66 15.25
C ASP A 177 83.12 -32.76 14.76
N GLU A 178 83.99 -31.79 15.09
CA GLU A 178 85.44 -31.95 14.99
C GLU A 178 85.94 -33.01 16.00
N PRO A 179 86.56 -34.12 15.56
CA PRO A 179 87.17 -35.07 16.48
C PRO A 179 88.37 -34.42 17.15
N ALA A 180 88.29 -34.22 18.47
CA ALA A 180 89.38 -33.72 19.28
C ALA A 180 90.70 -34.47 18.98
N PRO A 181 91.83 -33.78 18.78
CA PRO A 181 93.11 -34.44 18.58
C PRO A 181 93.51 -35.20 19.85
N GLY A 182 93.54 -36.53 19.72
CA GLY A 182 94.26 -37.52 20.54
C GLY A 182 94.50 -37.20 22.01
N ARG A 183 93.65 -37.73 22.90
CA ARG A 183 94.11 -38.11 24.25
C ARG A 183 94.57 -39.56 24.24
N GLU A 184 95.88 -39.75 24.14
CA GLU A 184 96.53 -41.02 24.39
C GLU A 184 96.50 -41.37 25.89
N ARG A 185 96.22 -42.64 26.15
CA ARG A 185 95.91 -43.26 27.43
C ARG A 185 97.08 -43.22 28.42
N ARG A 186 96.76 -43.04 29.72
CA ARG A 186 97.43 -43.78 30.79
C ARG A 186 96.42 -44.46 31.72
N ARG A 187 96.45 -45.80 31.62
CA ARG A 187 96.10 -46.85 32.59
C ARG A 187 96.08 -46.32 34.04
N GLY A 188 95.09 -46.60 34.88
CA GLY A 188 94.45 -47.88 35.17
C GLY A 188 94.79 -48.24 36.61
N LEU A 189 93.83 -48.11 37.53
CA LEU A 189 93.80 -48.49 38.96
C LEU A 189 92.42 -47.98 39.41
N PHE A 190 91.38 -48.77 39.65
CA PHE A 190 91.28 -49.89 40.55
C PHE A 190 90.09 -50.76 40.15
N ALA A 191 90.31 -52.07 40.00
CA ALA A 191 89.26 -53.05 40.12
C ALA A 191 89.73 -54.12 41.11
N ARG A 192 88.84 -54.41 42.08
CA ARG A 192 88.84 -55.47 43.10
C ARG A 192 89.45 -55.11 44.46
N LEU A 193 88.59 -54.91 45.46
CA LEU A 193 88.39 -55.88 46.56
C LEU A 193 87.24 -55.44 47.49
N LEU A 194 86.41 -56.42 47.89
CA LEU A 194 85.29 -56.40 48.86
C LEU A 194 83.99 -55.74 48.34
N GLY A 195 82.84 -56.40 48.19
CA GLY A 195 82.41 -57.67 48.81
C GLY A 195 81.70 -57.45 50.16
N LEU A 196 80.67 -56.60 50.19
CA LEU A 196 79.35 -56.82 50.80
C LEU A 196 78.38 -55.73 50.31
#